data_AF-A0A820HWX6-F1
#
_entry.id   AF-A0A820HWX6-F1
#
_cell.length_a   1.000
_cell.length_b   1.000
_cell.length_c   1.000
_cell.angle_alpha   90.00
_cell.angle_beta   90.00
_cell.angle_gamma   90.00
#
_symmetry.space_group_name_H-M   'P 1'
#
loop_
_entity.id
_entity.type
_entity.pdbx_description
1 polymer ?
#
loop_
_entity_poly.entity_id
_entity_poly.type
_entity_poly.pdbx_seq_one_letter_code
_entity_poly.pdbx_strand_id
1 'polypeptide(L)'
;IAATTGIIGVFSTALLVAVIAQKLELTRSEKYVHNFVANIELAKAHKDQAANVVKYGWKVWYLRRKGKANFIQYIQTQRKLLTSIHLIRSIKQRQRKLADNYVSLMEIFTVQRSTSAVTDETAQRVIFMERKIDKVEDKLIEINQGMINLEDKLNILLDRITKK
;
A
#
# COMPACT_ATOMS: atom_id res chain seq x y z
N ILE A 1 46.31 -7.73 -4.19
CA ILE A 1 46.28 -6.25 -4.24
C ILE A 1 45.29 -5.77 -5.32
N ALA A 2 45.47 -6.10 -6.61
CA ALA A 2 44.52 -5.67 -7.66
C ALA A 2 43.08 -6.17 -7.43
N ALA A 3 42.90 -7.44 -7.08
CA ALA A 3 41.57 -8.02 -6.80
C ALA A 3 40.89 -7.38 -5.58
N THR A 4 41.63 -7.14 -4.50
CA THR A 4 41.11 -6.51 -3.27
C THR A 4 40.72 -5.05 -3.51
N THR A 5 41.48 -4.30 -4.30
CA THR A 5 41.13 -2.94 -4.71
C THR A 5 39.90 -2.91 -5.61
N GLY A 6 39.76 -3.89 -6.53
CA GLY A 6 38.56 -4.03 -7.37
C GLY A 6 37.29 -4.27 -6.54
N ILE A 7 37.35 -5.15 -5.55
CA ILE A 7 36.23 -5.43 -4.64
C ILE A 7 35.82 -4.17 -3.86
N ILE A 8 36.77 -3.41 -3.31
CA ILE A 8 36.51 -2.15 -2.59
C ILE A 8 35.87 -1.10 -3.50
N GLY A 9 36.31 -1.00 -4.77
CA GLY A 9 35.72 -0.10 -5.75
C GLY A 9 34.25 -0.41 -6.05
N VAL A 10 33.90 -1.69 -6.15
CA VAL A 10 32.51 -2.13 -6.34
C VAL A 10 31.66 -1.80 -5.11
N PHE A 11 32.14 -2.10 -3.90
CA PHE A 11 31.41 -1.76 -2.67
C PHE A 11 31.20 -0.26 -2.50
N SER A 12 32.22 0.56 -2.79
CA SER A 12 32.10 2.02 -2.75
C SER A 12 31.05 2.54 -3.74
N THR A 13 31.05 2.00 -4.96
CA THR A 13 30.06 2.36 -5.99
C THR A 13 28.64 1.93 -5.59
N ALA A 14 28.48 0.71 -5.07
CA ALA A 14 27.19 0.21 -4.61
C ALA A 14 26.62 1.07 -3.45
N LEU A 15 27.45 1.43 -2.48
CA LEU A 15 27.06 2.31 -1.38
C LEU A 15 26.67 3.71 -1.89
N LEU A 16 27.45 4.27 -2.80
CA LEU A 16 27.16 5.59 -3.38
C LEU A 16 25.81 5.58 -4.10
N VAL A 17 25.54 4.58 -4.95
CA VAL A 17 24.25 4.44 -5.64
C VAL A 17 23.09 4.30 -4.65
N ALA A 18 23.27 3.49 -3.60
CA ALA A 18 22.25 3.32 -2.56
C ALA A 18 21.93 4.64 -1.84
N VAL A 19 22.95 5.42 -1.47
CA VAL A 19 22.77 6.72 -0.81
C VAL A 19 22.11 7.73 -1.75
N ILE A 20 22.52 7.79 -3.02
CA ILE A 20 21.90 8.67 -4.01
C ILE A 20 20.42 8.30 -4.20
N ALA A 21 20.10 7.01 -4.32
CA ALA A 21 18.72 6.55 -4.44
C ALA A 21 17.85 7.03 -3.26
N GLN A 22 18.37 6.94 -2.04
CA GLN A 22 17.67 7.40 -0.84
C GLN A 22 17.49 8.92 -0.80
N LYS A 23 18.47 9.69 -1.31
CA LYS A 23 18.37 11.17 -1.38
C LYS A 23 17.46 11.65 -2.50
N LEU A 24 17.30 10.88 -3.58
CA LEU A 24 16.38 11.17 -4.68
C LEU A 24 14.94 10.77 -4.38
N GLU A 25 14.72 9.94 -3.36
CA GLU A 25 13.36 9.60 -2.96
C GLU A 25 12.67 10.83 -2.36
N LEU A 26 11.66 11.34 -3.07
CA LEU A 26 10.91 12.49 -2.61
C LEU A 26 10.25 12.18 -1.27
N THR A 27 10.36 13.14 -0.35
CA THR A 27 9.65 13.11 0.92
C THR A 27 8.14 13.13 0.71
N ARG A 28 7.37 12.70 1.71
CA ARG A 28 5.90 12.70 1.63
C ARG A 28 5.33 14.08 1.32
N SER A 29 5.91 15.13 1.90
CA SER A 29 5.48 16.51 1.70
C SER A 29 5.76 16.98 0.27
N GLU A 30 6.92 16.66 -0.30
CA GLU A 30 7.24 16.99 -1.70
C GLU A 30 6.34 16.22 -2.67
N LYS A 31 6.09 14.92 -2.44
CA LYS A 31 5.12 14.13 -3.22
C LYS A 31 3.73 14.74 -3.19
N TYR A 32 3.28 15.23 -2.03
CA TYR A 32 1.98 15.91 -1.89
C TYR A 32 1.93 17.19 -2.74
N VAL A 33 2.94 18.05 -2.62
CA VAL A 33 3.02 19.29 -3.41
C VAL A 33 3.08 18.98 -4.91
N HIS A 34 3.89 18.00 -5.32
CA HIS A 34 3.98 17.58 -6.72
C HIS A 34 2.63 17.11 -7.27
N ASN A 35 1.92 16.25 -6.53
CA ASN A 35 0.60 15.77 -6.95
C ASN A 35 -0.45 16.90 -6.96
N PHE A 36 -0.35 17.85 -6.03
CA PHE A 36 -1.21 19.03 -6.01
C PHE A 36 -1.00 19.91 -7.25
N VAL A 37 0.27 20.20 -7.59
CA VAL A 37 0.61 20.96 -8.80
C VAL A 37 0.14 20.22 -10.06
N ALA A 38 0.41 18.92 -10.16
CA ALA A 38 -0.05 18.09 -11.28
C ALA A 38 -1.59 18.11 -11.45
N ASN A 39 -2.33 18.08 -10.34
CA ASN A 39 -3.79 18.18 -10.36
C ASN A 39 -4.29 19.53 -10.89
N ILE A 40 -3.65 20.64 -10.46
CA ILE A 40 -3.98 21.99 -10.95
C ILE A 40 -3.69 22.09 -12.44
N GLU A 41 -2.55 21.60 -12.90
CA GLU A 41 -2.17 21.61 -14.31
C GLU A 41 -3.16 20.82 -15.17
N LEU A 42 -3.54 19.61 -14.75
CA LEU A 42 -4.53 18.80 -15.46
C LEU A 42 -5.90 19.48 -15.49
N ALA A 43 -6.32 20.12 -14.40
CA ALA A 43 -7.59 20.85 -14.35
C ALA A 43 -7.58 22.06 -15.31
N LYS A 44 -6.47 22.80 -15.37
CA LYS A 44 -6.29 23.92 -16.31
C LYS A 44 -6.29 23.42 -17.75
N ALA A 45 -5.52 22.37 -18.05
CA ALA A 45 -5.46 21.76 -19.38
C ALA A 45 -6.82 21.21 -19.83
N HIS A 46 -7.60 20.64 -18.91
CA HIS A 46 -8.96 20.17 -19.21
C HIS A 46 -9.86 21.33 -19.67
N LYS A 47 -9.84 22.46 -18.95
CA LYS A 47 -10.63 23.65 -19.30
C LYS A 47 -10.23 24.21 -20.66
N ASP A 48 -8.92 24.33 -20.93
CA ASP A 48 -8.41 24.80 -22.23
C ASP A 48 -8.83 23.87 -23.38
N GLN A 49 -8.65 22.56 -23.22
CA GLN A 49 -9.03 21.61 -24.27
C GLN A 49 -10.55 21.53 -24.46
N ALA A 50 -11.34 21.65 -23.40
CA ALA A 50 -12.80 21.76 -23.50
C ALA A 50 -13.23 22.98 -24.32
N ALA A 51 -12.62 24.14 -24.08
CA ALA A 51 -12.85 25.33 -24.90
C ALA A 51 -12.48 25.10 -26.37
N ASN A 52 -11.37 24.42 -26.64
CA ASN A 52 -10.97 24.05 -27.99
C ASN A 52 -11.96 23.09 -28.67
N VAL A 53 -12.52 22.11 -27.94
CA VAL A 53 -13.55 21.22 -28.48
C VAL A 53 -14.79 22.00 -28.90
N VAL A 54 -15.27 22.95 -28.08
CA VAL A 54 -16.42 23.79 -28.44
C VAL A 54 -16.09 24.67 -29.65
N LYS A 55 -14.92 25.34 -29.62
CA LYS A 55 -14.46 26.21 -30.71
C LYS A 55 -14.35 25.49 -32.05
N TYR A 56 -13.65 24.36 -32.09
CA TYR A 56 -13.47 23.60 -33.33
C TYR A 56 -14.74 22.84 -33.72
N GLY A 57 -15.54 22.38 -32.75
CA GLY A 57 -16.83 21.73 -33.00
C GLY A 57 -17.81 22.66 -33.69
N TRP A 58 -17.96 23.88 -33.17
CA TRP A 58 -18.75 24.94 -33.79
C TRP A 58 -18.24 25.27 -35.21
N LYS A 59 -16.91 25.43 -35.36
CA LYS A 59 -16.31 25.77 -36.65
C LYS A 59 -16.50 24.67 -37.70
N VAL A 60 -16.38 23.39 -37.32
CA VAL A 60 -16.69 22.25 -38.20
C VAL A 60 -18.14 22.29 -38.65
N TRP A 61 -19.08 22.48 -37.72
CA TRP A 61 -20.50 22.59 -38.03
C TRP A 61 -20.80 23.73 -39.01
N TYR A 62 -20.23 24.91 -38.74
CA TYR A 62 -20.42 26.10 -39.57
C TYR A 62 -19.85 25.91 -40.99
N LEU A 63 -18.64 25.36 -41.11
CA LEU A 63 -18.01 25.09 -42.41
C LEU A 63 -18.80 24.04 -43.21
N ARG A 64 -19.36 23.02 -42.54
CA ARG A 64 -20.22 22.01 -43.18
C ARG A 64 -21.53 22.62 -43.70
N ARG A 65 -22.11 23.58 -42.97
CA ARG A 65 -23.38 24.22 -43.32
C ARG A 65 -23.26 25.27 -44.43
N LYS A 66 -22.13 26.00 -44.52
CA LYS A 66 -21.95 27.05 -45.53
C LYS A 66 -21.73 26.55 -46.96
N GLY A 67 -21.46 25.26 -47.18
CA GLY A 67 -21.36 24.63 -48.52
C GLY A 67 -20.22 25.12 -49.43
N LYS A 68 -19.58 26.26 -49.12
CA LYS A 68 -18.48 26.90 -49.87
C LYS A 68 -17.15 26.88 -49.10
N ALA A 69 -17.01 26.01 -48.12
CA ALA A 69 -15.80 25.94 -47.30
C ALA A 69 -14.66 25.27 -48.06
N ASN A 70 -13.46 25.87 -48.01
CA ASN A 70 -12.24 25.24 -48.52
C ASN A 70 -12.07 23.86 -47.85
N PHE A 71 -12.06 22.78 -48.65
CA PHE A 71 -11.96 21.40 -48.17
C PHE A 71 -10.77 21.21 -47.21
N ILE A 72 -9.63 21.84 -47.53
CA ILE A 72 -8.41 21.81 -46.70
C ILE A 72 -8.68 22.42 -45.31
N GLN A 73 -9.38 23.56 -45.23
CA GLN A 73 -9.67 24.23 -43.97
C GLN A 73 -10.66 23.41 -43.11
N TYR A 74 -11.62 22.74 -43.74
CA TYR A 74 -12.53 21.82 -43.08
C TYR A 74 -11.74 20.66 -42.43
N ILE A 75 -10.88 19.98 -43.19
CA ILE A 75 -10.09 18.84 -42.71
C ILE A 75 -9.14 19.27 -41.58
N GLN A 76 -8.47 20.42 -41.70
CA GLN A 76 -7.60 20.93 -40.64
C GLN A 76 -8.37 21.22 -39.35
N THR A 77 -9.56 21.81 -39.46
CA THR A 77 -10.41 22.11 -38.29
C THR A 77 -10.93 20.83 -37.64
N GLN A 78 -11.34 19.85 -38.45
CA GLN A 78 -11.78 18.54 -37.98
C GLN A 78 -10.65 17.78 -37.25
N ARG A 79 -9.43 17.82 -37.79
CA ARG A 79 -8.26 17.23 -37.12
C ARG A 79 -8.02 17.88 -35.76
N LYS A 80 -8.04 19.21 -35.68
CA LYS A 80 -7.89 19.95 -34.41
C LYS A 80 -8.97 19.58 -33.40
N LEU A 81 -10.22 19.43 -33.84
CA LEU A 81 -11.31 18.94 -33.00
C LEU A 81 -11.02 17.54 -32.43
N LEU A 82 -10.65 16.59 -33.31
CA LEU A 82 -10.34 15.22 -32.89
C LEU A 82 -9.16 15.16 -31.92
N THR A 83 -8.11 15.96 -32.17
CA THR A 83 -6.97 16.10 -31.26
C THR A 83 -7.42 16.60 -29.89
N SER A 84 -8.22 17.66 -29.81
CA SER A 84 -8.71 18.16 -28.51
C SER A 84 -9.58 17.15 -27.77
N ILE A 85 -10.44 16.41 -28.48
CA ILE A 85 -11.23 15.33 -27.87
C ILE A 85 -10.31 14.23 -27.32
N HIS A 86 -9.29 13.83 -28.08
CA HIS A 86 -8.31 12.83 -27.62
C HIS A 86 -7.53 13.32 -26.39
N LEU A 87 -7.10 14.58 -26.39
CA LEU A 87 -6.41 15.18 -25.26
C LEU A 87 -7.28 15.22 -24.00
N ILE A 88 -8.57 15.58 -24.10
CA ILE A 88 -9.50 15.51 -22.96
C ILE A 88 -9.59 14.09 -22.38
N ARG A 89 -9.66 13.06 -23.23
CA ARG A 89 -9.70 11.66 -22.77
C ARG A 89 -8.41 11.27 -22.06
N SER A 90 -7.25 11.66 -22.60
CA SER A 90 -5.94 11.43 -21.99
C SER A 90 -5.82 12.14 -20.62
N ILE A 91 -6.25 13.40 -20.53
CA ILE A 91 -6.29 14.16 -19.28
C ILE A 91 -7.19 13.46 -18.25
N LYS A 92 -8.38 13.02 -18.65
CA LYS A 92 -9.30 12.28 -17.76
C LYS A 92 -8.69 10.96 -17.27
N GLN A 93 -7.96 10.25 -18.13
CA GLN A 93 -7.25 9.03 -17.72
C GLN A 93 -6.12 9.35 -16.73
N ARG A 94 -5.37 10.43 -16.92
CA ARG A 94 -4.35 10.88 -15.95
C ARG A 94 -4.98 11.26 -14.61
N GLN A 95 -6.12 11.95 -14.61
CA GLN A 95 -6.86 12.25 -13.38
C GLN A 95 -7.29 10.99 -12.62
N ARG A 96 -7.77 9.95 -13.32
CA ARG A 96 -8.10 8.65 -12.69
C ARG A 96 -6.88 8.02 -12.03
N LYS A 97 -5.74 7.95 -12.73
CA LYS A 97 -4.49 7.42 -12.17
C LYS A 97 -4.06 8.16 -10.90
N LEU A 98 -4.19 9.49 -10.89
CA LEU A 98 -3.89 10.27 -9.68
C LEU A 98 -4.88 9.98 -8.55
N ALA A 99 -6.17 9.79 -8.85
CA ALA A 99 -7.20 9.44 -7.87
C ALA A 99 -6.97 8.04 -7.26
N ASP A 100 -6.66 7.04 -8.10
CA ASP A 100 -6.38 5.67 -7.66
C ASP A 100 -5.21 5.61 -6.68
N ASN A 101 -4.19 6.47 -6.86
CA ASN A 101 -3.07 6.60 -5.91
C ASN A 101 -3.51 7.07 -4.50
N TYR A 102 -4.58 7.86 -4.39
CA TYR A 102 -5.13 8.28 -3.09
C TYR A 102 -6.03 7.21 -2.48
N VAL A 103 -6.85 6.53 -3.30
CA VAL A 103 -7.73 5.45 -2.87
C VAL A 103 -6.93 4.29 -2.28
N SER A 104 -5.86 3.87 -2.97
CA SER A 104 -4.98 2.80 -2.48
C SER A 104 -4.33 3.13 -1.12
N LEU A 105 -3.92 4.38 -0.91
CA LEU A 105 -3.35 4.82 0.38
C LEU A 105 -4.39 4.78 1.51
N MET A 106 -5.65 5.12 1.23
CA MET A 106 -6.73 5.08 2.22
C MET A 106 -7.18 3.66 2.57
N GLU A 107 -7.19 2.77 1.57
CA GLU A 107 -7.42 1.34 1.77
C GLU A 107 -6.33 0.73 2.67
N ILE A 108 -5.06 1.08 2.46
CA ILE A 108 -3.95 0.66 3.34
C ILE A 108 -4.17 1.11 4.78
N PHE A 109 -4.60 2.36 5.01
CA PHE A 109 -4.90 2.83 6.37
C PHE A 109 -6.06 2.07 7.02
N THR A 110 -7.07 1.71 6.23
CA THR A 110 -8.22 0.95 6.73
C THR A 110 -7.81 -0.47 7.12
N VAL A 111 -7.03 -1.14 6.26
CA VAL A 111 -6.43 -2.45 6.56
C VAL A 111 -5.58 -2.36 7.81
N GLN A 112 -4.67 -1.39 7.90
CA GLN A 112 -3.80 -1.19 9.07
C GLN A 112 -4.59 -1.05 10.37
N ARG A 113 -5.68 -0.27 10.37
CA ARG A 113 -6.54 -0.11 11.55
C ARG A 113 -7.22 -1.43 11.93
N SER A 114 -7.78 -2.15 10.96
CA SER A 114 -8.40 -3.45 11.21
C SER A 114 -7.41 -4.48 11.74
N THR A 115 -6.21 -4.56 11.15
CA THR A 115 -5.13 -5.45 11.57
C THR A 115 -4.63 -5.11 12.98
N SER A 116 -4.53 -3.82 13.33
CA SER A 116 -4.14 -3.40 14.68
C SER A 116 -5.19 -3.87 15.70
N ALA A 117 -6.48 -3.67 15.42
CA ALA A 117 -7.56 -4.11 16.30
C ALA A 117 -7.58 -5.63 16.50
N VAL A 118 -7.37 -6.40 15.43
CA VAL A 118 -7.26 -7.87 15.51
C VAL A 118 -6.03 -8.28 16.31
N THR A 119 -4.89 -7.60 16.12
CA THR A 119 -3.66 -7.87 16.89
C THR A 119 -3.85 -7.61 18.38
N ASP A 120 -4.56 -6.55 18.75
CA ASP A 120 -4.87 -6.27 20.15
C ASP A 120 -5.80 -7.35 20.74
N GLU A 121 -6.81 -7.79 19.99
CA GLU A 121 -7.71 -8.86 20.41
C GLU A 121 -6.95 -10.19 20.59
N THR A 122 -6.06 -10.54 19.66
CA THR A 122 -5.26 -11.76 19.77
C THR A 122 -4.29 -11.68 20.94
N ALA A 123 -3.66 -10.53 21.20
CA ALA A 123 -2.81 -10.33 22.38
C ALA A 123 -3.59 -10.56 23.68
N GLN A 124 -4.81 -10.03 23.80
CA GLN A 124 -5.67 -10.27 24.97
C GLN A 124 -6.03 -11.75 25.13
N ARG A 125 -6.31 -12.45 24.02
CA ARG A 125 -6.57 -13.90 24.03
C ARG A 125 -5.34 -14.70 24.46
N VAL A 126 -4.14 -14.32 24.02
CA VAL A 126 -2.87 -14.95 24.44
C VAL A 126 -2.69 -14.81 25.95
N ILE A 127 -2.80 -13.59 26.50
CA ILE A 127 -2.69 -13.34 27.95
C ILE A 127 -3.75 -14.13 28.74
N PHE A 128 -4.95 -14.30 28.19
CA PHE A 128 -5.97 -15.14 28.80
C PHE A 128 -5.63 -16.63 28.76
N MET A 129 -5.03 -17.11 27.66
CA MET A 129 -4.58 -18.50 27.53
C MET A 129 -3.38 -18.79 28.44
N GLU A 130 -2.41 -17.90 28.56
CA GLU A 130 -1.28 -18.01 29.51
C GLU A 130 -1.80 -18.23 30.94
N ARG A 131 -2.73 -17.37 31.40
CA ARG A 131 -3.35 -17.54 32.72
C ARG A 131 -4.11 -18.86 32.91
N LYS A 132 -4.63 -19.45 31.82
CA LYS A 132 -5.26 -20.78 31.89
C LYS A 132 -4.22 -21.88 31.96
N ILE A 133 -3.09 -21.74 31.26
CA ILE A 133 -1.97 -22.67 31.31
C ILE A 133 -1.39 -22.68 32.72
N ASP A 134 -1.14 -21.51 33.33
CA ASP A 134 -0.66 -21.41 34.73
C ASP A 134 -1.57 -22.20 35.69
N LYS A 135 -2.89 -22.05 35.56
CA LYS A 135 -3.86 -22.80 36.38
C LYS A 135 -3.82 -24.31 36.14
N VAL A 136 -3.55 -24.73 34.92
CA VAL A 136 -3.40 -26.16 34.59
C VAL A 136 -2.10 -26.70 35.17
N GLU A 137 -1.02 -25.93 35.12
CA GLU A 137 0.26 -26.27 35.75
C GLU A 137 0.09 -26.43 37.27
N ASP A 138 -0.59 -25.49 37.94
CA ASP A 138 -0.92 -25.59 39.37
C ASP A 138 -1.67 -26.89 39.71
N LYS A 139 -2.68 -27.23 38.90
CA LYS A 139 -3.47 -28.45 39.09
C LYS A 139 -2.66 -29.72 38.86
N LEU A 140 -1.72 -29.71 37.91
CA LEU A 140 -0.80 -30.82 37.69
C LEU A 140 0.15 -31.00 38.87
N ILE A 141 0.65 -29.91 39.46
CA ILE A 141 1.48 -29.97 40.67
C ILE A 141 0.68 -30.56 41.84
N GLU A 142 -0.56 -30.12 42.06
CA GLU A 142 -1.44 -30.69 43.10
C GLU A 142 -1.65 -32.19 42.91
N ILE A 143 -1.93 -32.64 41.68
CA ILE A 143 -2.09 -34.06 41.36
C ILE A 143 -0.81 -34.83 41.61
N ASN A 144 0.35 -34.30 41.19
CA ASN A 144 1.64 -34.94 41.39
C ASN A 144 1.97 -35.10 42.89
N GLN A 145 1.72 -34.07 43.70
CA GLN A 145 1.86 -34.14 45.16
C GLN A 145 0.93 -35.19 45.77
N GLY A 146 -0.31 -35.27 45.27
CA GLY A 146 -1.28 -36.30 45.66
C GLY A 146 -0.79 -37.71 45.38
N MET A 147 -0.16 -37.94 44.22
CA MET A 147 0.42 -39.24 43.86
C MET A 147 1.59 -39.61 44.77
N ILE A 148 2.50 -38.69 45.06
CA ILE A 148 3.63 -38.92 45.99
C ILE A 148 3.11 -39.33 47.38
N ASN A 149 2.13 -38.58 47.90
CA ASN A 149 1.52 -38.91 49.20
C ASN A 149 0.84 -40.29 49.20
N LEU A 150 0.28 -40.71 48.06
CA LEU A 150 -0.33 -42.02 47.91
C LEU A 150 0.74 -43.12 47.89
N GLU A 151 1.84 -42.91 47.16
CA GLU A 151 3.01 -43.78 47.09
C GLU A 151 3.62 -43.99 48.48
N ASP A 152 3.82 -42.93 49.25
CA ASP A 152 4.32 -43.00 50.63
C ASP A 152 3.42 -43.85 51.53
N LYS A 153 2.09 -43.66 51.45
CA LYS A 153 1.14 -44.49 52.21
C LYS A 153 1.20 -45.96 51.79
N LEU A 154 1.35 -46.23 50.50
CA LEU A 154 1.48 -47.58 49.96
C LEU A 154 2.76 -48.25 50.47
N ASN A 155 3.88 -47.53 50.48
CA ASN A 155 5.17 -48.00 51.00
C ASN A 155 5.09 -48.31 52.51
N ILE A 156 4.41 -47.47 53.30
CA ILE A 156 4.18 -47.73 54.73
C ILE A 156 3.32 -48.99 54.94
N LEU A 157 2.27 -49.18 54.13
CA LEU A 157 1.42 -50.37 54.21
C LEU A 157 2.18 -51.63 53.80
N LEU A 158 3.01 -51.56 52.76
CA LEU A 158 3.91 -52.64 52.35
C LEU A 158 4.86 -53.02 53.49
N ASP A 159 5.58 -52.07 54.08
CA ASP A 159 6.51 -52.35 55.19
C ASP A 159 5.81 -53.01 56.41
N ARG A 160 4.55 -52.65 56.69
CA ARG A 160 3.74 -53.31 57.72
C ARG A 160 3.36 -54.76 57.38
N ILE A 161 3.17 -55.08 56.11
CA ILE A 161 2.86 -56.44 55.66
C ILE A 161 4.14 -57.30 55.70
N THR A 162 5.28 -56.76 55.28
CA THR A 162 6.56 -57.51 55.24
C THR A 162 7.17 -57.77 56.62
N LYS A 163 6.83 -56.97 57.63
CA LYS A 163 7.30 -57.15 59.03
C LYS A 163 6.45 -58.10 59.87
N LYS A 164 5.46 -58.77 59.28
CA LYS A 164 4.56 -59.73 59.94
C LYS A 164 4.83 -61.15 59.43
#